data_AF-A0A349W7L4-F1
#
_entry.id   AF-A0A349W7L4-F1
#
_cell.length_a   1.000
_cell.length_b   1.000
_cell.length_c   1.000
_cell.angle_alpha   90.00
_cell.angle_beta   90.00
_cell.angle_gamma   90.00
#
_symmetry.space_group_name_H-M   'P 1'
#
loop_
_entity.id
_entity.type
_entity.pdbx_description
1 polymer ?
#
loop_
_entity_poly.entity_id
_entity_poly.type
_entity_poly.pdbx_seq_one_letter_code
_entity_poly.pdbx_strand_id
1 'polypeptide(L)' 'MSPSQQAKTLDAIAQTDAIFALEGFELTDQVRAIDAAVLAGRISYAQVAQEMKQYTQQHKTVDGFVASRSWA' A
#
# COMPACT_ATOMS: atom_id res chain seq x y z
N MET A 1 -15.58 -1.64 0.26
CA MET A 1 -15.14 -2.62 1.29
C MET A 1 -16.19 -2.68 2.39
N SER A 2 -16.51 -3.85 2.94
CA SER A 2 -17.40 -3.95 4.11
C SER A 2 -16.67 -3.63 5.42
N PRO A 3 -17.36 -3.23 6.51
CA PRO A 3 -16.72 -2.95 7.79
C PRO A 3 -15.91 -4.14 8.34
N SER A 4 -16.40 -5.37 8.17
CA SER A 4 -15.69 -6.58 8.59
C SER A 4 -14.42 -6.80 7.77
N GLN A 5 -14.46 -6.54 6.46
CA GLN A 5 -13.27 -6.61 5.62
C GLN A 5 -12.25 -5.53 6.01
N GLN A 6 -12.72 -4.32 6.30
CA GLN A 6 -11.87 -3.20 6.74
C GLN A 6 -11.12 -3.52 8.03
N ALA A 7 -11.82 -4.07 9.04
CA ALA A 7 -11.20 -4.44 10.30
C ALA A 7 -10.13 -5.53 10.13
N LYS A 8 -10.39 -6.54 9.29
CA LYS A 8 -9.40 -7.58 8.95
C LYS A 8 -8.18 -7.02 8.22
N THR A 9 -8.40 -6.10 7.29
CA THR A 9 -7.30 -5.44 6.57
C THR A 9 -6.45 -4.60 7.53
N LEU A 10 -7.08 -3.87 8.45
CA LEU A 10 -6.38 -3.07 9.45
C LEU A 10 -5.51 -3.94 10.36
N ASP A 11 -6.02 -5.08 10.81
CA ASP A 11 -5.27 -6.06 11.61
C ASP A 11 -4.09 -6.63 10.82
N ALA A 12 -4.29 -6.98 9.55
CA ALA A 12 -3.22 -7.46 8.68
C ALA A 12 -2.11 -6.41 8.44
N ILE A 13 -2.46 -5.12 8.29
CA ILE A 13 -1.50 -4.02 8.20
C ILE A 13 -0.68 -3.95 9.49
N ALA A 14 -1.34 -3.91 10.65
CA ALA A 14 -0.65 -3.83 11.95
C ALA A 14 0.32 -5.01 12.18
N GLN A 15 -0.07 -6.23 11.79
CA GLN A 15 0.81 -7.40 11.86
C GLN A 15 2.00 -7.29 10.91
N THR A 16 1.78 -6.82 9.68
CA THR A 16 2.85 -6.61 8.70
C THR A 16 3.85 -5.58 9.22
N ASP A 17 3.36 -4.44 9.71
CA ASP A 17 4.18 -3.38 10.28
C ASP A 17 5.05 -3.86 11.44
N ALA A 18 4.46 -4.67 12.34
CA ALA A 18 5.18 -5.25 13.45
C ALA A 18 6.29 -6.20 13.00
N ILE A 19 6.05 -7.05 11.99
CA ILE A 19 7.06 -7.95 11.43
C ILE A 19 8.23 -7.14 10.83
N PHE A 20 7.93 -6.12 10.02
CA PHE A 20 8.96 -5.28 9.41
C PHE A 20 9.75 -4.50 10.45
N ALA A 21 9.10 -3.99 11.50
CA ALA A 21 9.76 -3.30 12.61
C ALA A 21 10.72 -4.21 13.38
N LEU A 22 10.39 -5.50 13.58
CA LEU A 22 11.28 -6.48 14.20
C LEU A 22 12.58 -6.68 13.41
N GLU A 23 12.50 -6.56 12.08
CA GLU A 23 13.64 -6.64 11.17
C GLU A 23 14.36 -5.28 11.00
N GLY A 24 13.97 -4.25 11.74
CA GLY A 24 14.57 -2.91 11.71
C GLY A 24 14.15 -2.06 10.51
N PHE A 25 13.08 -2.41 9.80
CA PHE A 25 12.51 -1.58 8.73
C PHE A 25 11.53 -0.55 9.29
N GLU A 26 11.56 0.64 8.71
CA GLU A 26 10.59 1.70 8.98
C GLU A 26 9.54 1.79 7.87
N LEU A 27 8.32 2.16 8.26
CA LEU A 27 7.24 2.48 7.34
C LEU A 27 7.54 3.74 6.55
N THR A 28 7.51 3.61 5.23
CA THR A 28 7.64 4.75 4.30
C THR A 28 6.31 5.46 4.09
N ASP A 29 6.35 6.74 3.72
CA ASP A 29 5.15 7.53 3.38
C ASP A 29 4.37 6.90 2.22
N GLN A 30 5.07 6.27 1.28
CA GLN A 30 4.44 5.53 0.18
C GLN A 30 3.57 4.37 0.68
N VAL A 31 4.05 3.58 1.65
CA VAL A 31 3.27 2.47 2.23
C VAL A 31 2.05 3.02 2.97
N ARG A 32 2.22 4.07 3.79
CA ARG A 32 1.11 4.70 4.53
C ARG A 32 0.01 5.22 3.59
N ALA A 33 0.39 5.83 2.46
CA ALA A 33 -0.57 6.31 1.47
C ALA A 33 -1.34 5.17 0.79
N ILE A 34 -0.65 4.08 0.45
CA ILE A 34 -1.26 2.87 -0.12
C ILE A 34 -2.28 2.28 0.88
N ASP A 35 -1.89 2.09 2.13
CA ASP A 35 -2.74 1.49 3.16
C ASP A 35 -3.99 2.34 3.41
N ALA A 36 -3.84 3.67 3.47
CA ALA A 36 -4.96 4.59 3.61
C ALA A 36 -5.94 4.49 2.44
N ALA A 37 -5.44 4.42 1.20
CA ALA A 37 -6.29 4.29 0.01
C ALA A 37 -7.01 2.93 -0.05
N VAL A 38 -6.34 1.84 0.38
CA VAL A 38 -6.95 0.51 0.49
C VAL A 38 -8.02 0.49 1.57
N LEU A 39 -7.74 1.04 2.75
CA LEU A 39 -8.70 1.13 3.86
C LEU A 39 -9.91 2.02 3.51
N ALA A 40 -9.72 3.04 2.67
CA ALA A 40 -10.82 3.83 2.11
C ALA A 40 -11.59 3.11 0.98
N GLY A 41 -11.13 1.95 0.54
CA GLY A 41 -11.74 1.16 -0.53
C GLY A 41 -11.60 1.78 -1.93
N ARG A 42 -10.65 2.73 -2.11
CA ARG A 42 -10.39 3.38 -3.41
C ARG A 42 -9.61 2.47 -4.37
N ILE A 43 -8.76 1.61 -3.80
CA ILE A 43 -7.96 0.64 -4.53
C ILE A 43 -7.80 -0.65 -3.70
N SER A 44 -7.37 -1.73 -4.32
CA SER A 44 -6.97 -2.98 -3.66
C SER A 44 -5.45 -3.19 -3.75
N TYR A 45 -4.85 -3.93 -2.81
CA TYR A 45 -3.42 -4.29 -2.90
C TYR A 45 -3.07 -5.02 -4.20
N ALA A 46 -3.98 -5.83 -4.74
CA ALA A 46 -3.78 -6.50 -6.03
C ALA A 46 -3.66 -5.50 -7.19
N GLN A 47 -4.49 -4.44 -7.19
CA GLN A 47 -4.38 -3.36 -8.18
C GLN A 47 -3.09 -2.55 -7.96
N VAL A 48 -2.73 -2.21 -6.72
CA VAL A 48 -1.47 -1.51 -6.41
C VAL A 48 -0.26 -2.29 -6.94
N ALA A 49 -0.20 -3.60 -6.71
CA ALA A 49 0.89 -4.45 -7.19
C ALA A 49 0.98 -4.44 -8.74
N GLN A 50 -0.17 -4.54 -9.42
CA GLN A 50 -0.23 -4.49 -10.88
C GLN A 50 0.19 -3.12 -11.43
N GLU A 51 -0.28 -2.03 -10.84
CA GLU A 51 0.06 -0.68 -11.25
C GLU A 51 1.52 -0.33 -10.98
N MET A 52 2.08 -0.80 -9.85
CA MET A 52 3.48 -0.57 -9.48
C MET A 52 4.40 -1.38 -10.39
N LYS A 53 4.03 -2.60 -10.76
CA LYS A 53 4.73 -3.38 -11.79
C LYS A 53 4.77 -2.63 -13.13
N GLN A 54 3.65 -2.08 -13.57
CA GLN A 54 3.60 -1.29 -14.81
C GLN A 54 4.46 -0.02 -14.71
N TYR A 55 4.41 0.68 -13.58
CA TYR A 55 5.20 1.88 -13.32
C TYR A 55 6.71 1.59 -13.37
N THR A 56 7.16 0.60 -12.62
CA THR A 56 8.58 0.20 -12.58
C THR A 56 9.09 -0.27 -13.94
N GLN A 57 8.26 -0.90 -14.76
CA GLN A 57 8.64 -1.26 -16.14
C GLN A 57 8.94 -0.03 -17.01
N GLN A 58 8.19 1.05 -16.84
CA GLN A 58 8.32 2.31 -17.60
C GLN A 58 9.41 3.23 -17.05
N HIS A 59 9.49 3.37 -15.73
CA HIS A 59 10.31 4.37 -15.06
C HIS A 59 11.59 3.82 -14.43
N LYS A 60 11.72 2.49 -14.30
CA LYS A 60 12.84 1.80 -13.62
C LYS A 60 13.07 2.21 -12.17
N THR A 61 12.06 2.82 -11.55
CA THR A 61 12.01 3.18 -10.12
C THR A 61 10.57 3.05 -9.62
N VAL A 62 10.40 3.05 -8.29
CA VAL A 62 9.11 3.26 -7.61
C VAL A 62 8.92 4.70 -7.13
N ASP A 63 9.97 5.52 -7.17
CA ASP A 63 9.90 6.92 -6.75
C ASP A 63 8.89 7.68 -7.61
N GLY A 64 7.99 8.42 -6.97
CA GLY A 64 6.91 9.12 -7.67
C GLY A 64 5.72 8.25 -8.05
N PHE A 65 5.72 6.95 -7.74
CA PHE A 65 4.60 6.06 -8.02
C PHE A 65 3.30 6.58 -7.41
N VAL A 66 3.25 6.80 -6.09
CA VAL A 66 2.04 7.27 -5.39
C VAL A 66 1.59 8.64 -5.93
N ALA A 67 2.54 9.58 -6.13
CA ALA A 67 2.23 10.90 -6.67
C ALA A 67 1.62 10.87 -8.08
N SER A 68 1.86 9.80 -8.84
CA SER A 68 1.31 9.59 -10.19
C SER A 68 -0.06 8.91 -10.21
N ARG A 69 -0.72 8.71 -9.05
CA ARG A 69 -1.97 7.97 -8.94
C ARG A 69 -3.12 8.85 -8.49
N SER A 70 -4.28 8.66 -9.12
CA SER A 70 -5.50 9.40 -8.80
C SER A 70 -6.22 8.90 -7.54
N TRP A 71 -5.83 7.74 -7.02
CA TRP A 71 -6.37 7.16 -5.79
C TRP A 71 -5.60 7.55 -4.53
N ALA A 72 -4.41 8.14 -4.70
CA ALA A 72 -3.53 8.58 -3.61
C ALA A 72 -4.15 9.75 -2.82
#